data_AF-A0A7Y7CQV4-F1
#
_entry.id   AF-A0A7Y7CQV4-F1
#
_cell.length_a   1.000
_cell.length_b   1.000
_cell.length_c   1.000
_cell.angle_alpha   90.00
_cell.angle_beta   90.00
_cell.angle_gamma   90.00
#
_symmetry.space_group_name_H-M   'P 1'
#
loop_
_entity.id
_entity.type
_entity.pdbx_description
1 polymer ?
#
loop_
_entity_poly.entity_id
_entity_poly.type
_entity_poly.pdbx_seq_one_letter_code
_entity_poly.pdbx_strand_id
1 'polypeptide(L)' 'MAKYKYELESADDSLKKDKQFVLAAVKEDGEALQFAHDSLKKDKEVVLAAVKERGWALEYAHDSLKKDKEV' A
#
# COMPACT_ATOMS: atom_id res chain seq x y z
N MET A 1 -17.31 -5.60 4.84
CA MET A 1 -15.94 -5.74 4.28
C MET A 1 -15.28 -4.37 4.20
N ALA A 2 -14.98 -3.73 5.33
CA ALA A 2 -14.38 -2.38 5.31
C ALA A 2 -13.60 -2.02 6.58
N LYS A 3 -13.24 -3.00 7.44
CA LYS A 3 -12.67 -2.68 8.76
C LYS A 3 -11.34 -1.91 8.61
N TYR A 4 -10.48 -2.37 7.69
CA TYR A 4 -9.13 -1.85 7.52
C TYR A 4 -8.99 -0.66 6.55
N LYS A 5 -9.95 -0.43 5.66
CA LYS A 5 -9.96 0.75 4.77
C LYS A 5 -10.04 2.05 5.59
N TYR A 6 -10.93 2.08 6.59
CA TYR A 6 -11.06 3.22 7.50
C TYR A 6 -9.89 3.34 8.48
N GLU A 7 -9.19 2.25 8.78
CA GLU A 7 -8.06 2.24 9.71
C GLU A 7 -6.82 2.92 9.12
N LEU A 8 -6.52 2.79 7.81
CA LEU A 8 -5.33 3.44 7.23
C LEU A 8 -5.55 4.90 6.80
N GLU A 9 -6.75 5.25 6.36
CA GLU A 9 -7.09 6.64 5.99
C GLU A 9 -6.96 7.58 7.20
N SER A 10 -7.55 7.19 8.33
CA SER A 10 -7.54 7.95 9.59
C SER A 10 -6.40 7.56 10.54
N ALA A 11 -5.50 6.64 10.15
CA ALA A 11 -4.37 6.25 10.97
C ALA A 11 -3.39 7.42 11.20
N ASP A 12 -2.81 7.44 12.40
CA ASP A 12 -1.64 8.24 12.73
C ASP A 12 -0.47 7.95 11.77
N ASP A 13 0.36 8.95 11.54
CA ASP A 13 1.52 8.86 10.64
C ASP A 13 2.50 7.73 11.03
N SER A 14 2.54 7.35 12.31
CA SER A 14 3.33 6.22 12.78
C SER A 14 2.84 4.89 12.23
N LEU A 15 1.52 4.68 12.16
CA LEU A 15 0.90 3.47 11.60
C LEU A 15 1.00 3.41 10.08
N LYS A 16 0.90 4.57 9.40
CA LYS A 16 1.14 4.67 7.94
C LYS A 16 2.59 4.36 7.54
N LYS A 17 3.51 4.39 8.50
CA LYS A 17 4.93 3.99 8.35
C LYS A 17 5.20 2.57 8.84
N ASP A 18 4.27 1.96 9.57
CA ASP A 18 4.41 0.58 10.03
C ASP A 18 4.17 -0.38 8.87
N LYS A 19 5.25 -1.02 8.42
CA LYS A 19 5.20 -1.95 7.29
C LYS A 19 4.24 -3.12 7.53
N GLN A 20 4.17 -3.67 8.75
CA GLN A 20 3.31 -4.81 9.03
C GLN A 20 1.84 -4.41 8.98
N PHE A 21 1.52 -3.25 9.54
CA PHE A 21 0.17 -2.70 9.51
C PHE A 21 -0.28 -2.39 8.07
N VAL A 22 0.55 -1.69 7.30
CA VAL A 22 0.27 -1.38 5.89
C VAL A 22 0.15 -2.66 5.07
N LEU A 23 1.01 -3.66 5.28
CA LEU A 23 0.91 -4.96 4.60
C LEU A 23 -0.40 -5.68 4.90
N ALA A 24 -0.89 -5.63 6.13
CA ALA A 24 -2.19 -6.21 6.48
C ALA A 24 -3.31 -5.49 5.72
N ALA A 25 -3.31 -4.15 5.72
CA ALA A 25 -4.31 -3.36 5.05
C ALA A 25 -4.33 -3.57 3.53
N VAL A 26 -3.18 -3.54 2.84
CA VAL A 26 -3.14 -3.70 1.37
C VAL A 26 -3.47 -5.13 0.92
N LYS A 27 -3.34 -6.12 1.79
CA LYS A 27 -3.78 -7.50 1.51
C LYS A 27 -5.31 -7.66 1.57
N GLU A 28 -6.00 -6.76 2.25
CA GLU A 28 -7.47 -6.74 2.32
C GLU A 28 -8.10 -5.73 1.37
N ASP A 29 -7.44 -4.60 1.12
CA ASP A 29 -7.81 -3.60 0.12
C ASP A 29 -6.55 -2.95 -0.46
N GLY A 30 -6.15 -3.34 -1.67
CA GLY A 30 -4.98 -2.82 -2.37
C GLY A 30 -4.99 -1.30 -2.56
N GLU A 31 -6.18 -0.67 -2.52
CA GLU A 31 -6.32 0.79 -2.52
C GLU A 31 -5.72 1.46 -1.29
N ALA A 32 -5.54 0.72 -0.19
CA ALA A 32 -4.94 1.24 1.03
C ALA A 32 -3.51 1.75 0.81
N LEU A 33 -2.84 1.31 -0.26
CA LEU A 33 -1.51 1.81 -0.65
C LEU A 33 -1.50 3.34 -0.84
N GLN A 34 -2.62 3.96 -1.25
CA GLN A 34 -2.71 5.41 -1.43
C GLN A 34 -2.44 6.19 -0.14
N PHE A 35 -2.75 5.60 1.02
CA PHE A 35 -2.61 6.21 2.34
C PHE A 35 -1.30 5.85 3.05
N ALA A 36 -0.53 4.89 2.51
CA ALA A 36 0.75 4.51 3.06
C ALA A 36 1.77 5.65 2.95
N HIS A 37 2.72 5.69 3.88
CA HIS A 37 3.82 6.63 3.82
C HIS A 37 4.68 6.42 2.55
N ASP A 38 5.27 7.50 2.02
CA ASP A 38 6.04 7.47 0.78
C ASP A 38 7.22 6.47 0.80
N SER A 39 7.80 6.21 1.98
CA SER A 39 8.83 5.19 2.12
C SER A 39 8.31 3.77 1.84
N LEU A 40 7.05 3.48 2.17
CA LEU A 40 6.41 2.19 1.92
C LEU A 40 5.82 2.10 0.52
N LYS A 41 5.44 3.23 -0.10
CA LYS A 41 5.13 3.28 -1.54
C LYS A 41 6.34 2.99 -2.42
N LYS A 42 7.55 3.04 -1.86
CA LYS A 42 8.83 2.62 -2.47
C LYS A 42 9.24 1.20 -2.09
N ASP A 43 8.53 0.57 -1.15
CA ASP A 43 8.82 -0.80 -0.73
C ASP A 43 8.15 -1.78 -1.70
N LYS A 44 8.99 -2.50 -2.45
CA LYS A 44 8.54 -3.43 -3.50
C LYS A 44 7.63 -4.54 -2.94
N GLU A 45 7.86 -5.01 -1.71
CA GLU A 45 7.02 -6.03 -1.09
C GLU A 45 5.61 -5.51 -0.82
N VAL A 46 5.51 -4.28 -0.29
CA VAL A 46 4.23 -3.63 0.00
C VAL A 46 3.47 -3.35 -1.29
N VAL A 47 4.15 -2.81 -2.31
CA VAL A 47 3.54 -2.50 -3.60
C VAL A 47 3.08 -3.77 -4.31
N LEU A 48 3.90 -4.83 -4.34
CA LEU A 48 3.51 -6.11 -4.93
C LEU A 48 2.31 -6.73 -4.20
N ALA A 49 2.25 -6.63 -2.88
CA ALA A 49 1.08 -7.11 -2.12
C ALA A 49 -0.20 -6.37 -2.53
N ALA A 50 -0.13 -5.04 -2.68
CA ALA A 50 -1.26 -4.22 -3.12
C ALA A 50 -1.67 -4.53 -4.57
N VAL A 51 -0.71 -4.62 -5.50
CA VAL A 51 -0.95 -4.92 -6.92
C VAL A 51 -1.52 -6.32 -7.10
N LYS A 52 -1.09 -7.29 -6.30
CA LYS A 52 -1.61 -8.66 -6.32
C LYS A 52 -3.08 -8.72 -5.89
N GLU A 53 -3.50 -7.87 -4.95
CA GLU A 53 -4.91 -7.77 -4.54
C GLU A 53 -5.71 -6.97 -5.59
N ARG A 54 -5.21 -5.80 -6.00
CA ARG A 54 -5.78 -4.93 -7.05
C ARG A 54 -4.69 -4.45 -7.99
N GLY A 55 -4.66 -4.97 -9.22
CA GLY A 55 -3.62 -4.65 -10.20
C GLY A 55 -3.43 -3.16 -10.48
N TRP A 56 -4.50 -2.37 -10.39
CA TRP A 56 -4.46 -0.93 -10.59
C TRP A 56 -3.88 -0.15 -9.41
N ALA A 57 -3.71 -0.75 -8.23
CA ALA A 57 -3.06 -0.12 -7.08
C ALA A 57 -1.61 0.33 -7.38
N LEU A 58 -1.01 -0.17 -8.45
CA LEU A 58 0.27 0.31 -8.99
C LEU A 58 0.27 1.85 -9.22
N GLU A 59 -0.88 2.46 -9.48
CA GLU A 59 -1.01 3.92 -9.63
C GLU A 59 -0.56 4.70 -8.38
N TYR A 60 -0.65 4.08 -7.20
CA TYR A 60 -0.29 4.68 -5.91
C TYR A 60 1.17 4.40 -5.49
N ALA A 61 1.87 3.53 -6.22
CA ALA A 61 3.28 3.26 -5.96
C ALA A 61 4.16 4.48 -6.28
N HIS A 62 5.40 4.46 -5.80
CA HIS A 62 6.38 5.44 -6.22
C HIS A 62 6.72 5.27 -7.71
N ASP A 63 7.01 6.36 -8.41
CA ASP A 63 7.25 6.36 -9.86
C ASP A 63 8.41 5.45 -10.30
N SER A 64 9.37 5.18 -9.42
CA SER A 64 10.44 4.21 -9.69
C SER A 64 9.91 2.77 -9.82
N LEU A 65 8.88 2.40 -9.04
CA LEU A 65 8.28 1.07 -9.06
C LEU A 65 7.20 0.94 -10.14
N LYS A 66 6.52 2.01 -10.52
CA LYS A 66 5.59 2.00 -11.67
C LYS A 66 6.23 1.60 -12.99
N LYS A 67 7.55 1.83 -13.12
CA LYS A 67 8.35 1.50 -14.30
C LYS A 67 9.13 0.20 -14.14
N ASP A 68 9.09 -0.40 -12.96
CA ASP A 68 9.71 -1.70 -12.70
C ASP A 68 8.84 -2.77 -13.36
N LYS A 69 9.44 -3.58 -14.24
CA LYS A 69 8.73 -4.64 -14.97
C LYS A 69 8.47 -5.88 -14.12
N GLU A 70 9.09 -5.96 -12.95
CA GLU A 70 8.88 -7.03 -11.99
C GLU A 70 7.80 -6.69 -10.95
N VAL A 71 7.22 -5.49 -11.01
CA VAL A 71 6.08 -5.04 -10.20
C VAL A 71 4.80 -5.09 -11.03
#